data_AF-A0A9D9YDN9-F1
#
_entry.id   AF-A0A9D9YDN9-F1
#
_cell.length_a   1.000
_cell.length_b   1.000
_cell.length_c   1.000
_cell.angle_alpha   90.00
_cell.angle_beta   90.00
_cell.angle_gamma   90.00
#
_symmetry.space_group_name_H-M   'P 1'
#
loop_
_entity.id
_entity.type
_entity.pdbx_description
1 polymer ?
#
loop_
_entity_poly.entity_id
_entity_poly.type
_entity_poly.pdbx_seq_one_letter_code
_entity_poly.pdbx_strand_id
1 'polypeptide(L)'
;MFFSDPILDMQITLGLIFLSLLISLIVFLFKRNFWFAVILFSVLSNVAVLLNAGSRMFQFYHLLWMYWFLIGVWPLINLFSIIFYVRKQKV
;
A
#
# COMPACT_ATOMS: atom_id res chain seq x y z
N MET A 1 11.95 -8.21 9.43
CA MET A 1 13.18 -8.93 9.84
C MET A 1 13.45 -8.56 11.29
N PHE A 2 13.64 -9.54 12.17
CA PHE A 2 13.82 -9.23 13.61
C PHE A 2 15.15 -8.51 13.91
N PHE A 3 16.10 -8.48 12.97
CA PHE A 3 17.41 -7.82 13.09
C PHE A 3 17.69 -6.80 11.97
N SER A 4 16.66 -6.22 11.35
CA SER A 4 16.84 -5.20 10.33
C SER A 4 17.01 -3.80 10.93
N ASP A 5 17.80 -2.97 10.24
CA ASP A 5 17.98 -1.57 10.55
C ASP A 5 16.66 -0.81 10.28
N PRO A 6 16.02 -0.22 11.31
CA PRO A 6 14.71 0.43 11.17
C PRO A 6 14.73 1.68 10.27
N ILE A 7 15.89 2.33 10.10
CA ILE A 7 16.05 3.46 9.19
C ILE A 7 16.05 2.95 7.74
N LEU A 8 16.83 1.89 7.49
CA LEU A 8 16.91 1.26 6.17
C LEU A 8 15.54 0.68 5.76
N ASP A 9 14.85 -0.01 6.68
CA ASP A 9 13.50 -0.53 6.45
C ASP A 9 12.50 0.56 6.07
N MET A 10 12.60 1.74 6.72
CA MET A 10 11.76 2.88 6.38
C MET A 10 12.07 3.44 5.00
N GLN A 11 13.35 3.58 4.65
CA GLN A 11 13.76 4.03 3.32
C GLN A 11 13.28 3.09 2.22
N ILE A 12 13.42 1.77 2.42
CA ILE A 12 12.89 0.76 1.49
C ILE A 12 11.38 0.88 1.36
N THR A 13 10.66 0.95 2.49
CA THR A 13 9.19 1.03 2.48
C THR A 13 8.72 2.29 1.73
N LEU A 14 9.33 3.45 2.00
CA LEU A 14 9.04 4.69 1.30
C LEU A 14 9.40 4.62 -0.18
N GLY A 15 10.53 4.01 -0.52
CA GLY A 15 10.94 3.78 -1.91
C GLY A 15 9.93 2.92 -2.68
N LEU A 16 9.41 1.85 -2.07
CA LEU A 16 8.39 0.99 -2.65
C LEU A 16 7.03 1.69 -2.77
N ILE A 17 6.65 2.53 -1.80
CA ILE A 17 5.43 3.35 -1.88
C ILE A 17 5.56 4.37 -3.02
N PHE A 18 6.73 5.01 -3.15
CA PHE A 18 7.00 5.94 -4.25
C PHE A 18 6.96 5.24 -5.61
N LEU A 19 7.56 4.05 -5.72
CA LEU A 19 7.47 3.25 -6.93
C LEU A 19 6.02 2.86 -7.26
N SER A 20 5.23 2.51 -6.25
CA SER A 20 3.80 2.22 -6.38
C SER A 20 3.02 3.42 -6.91
N LEU A 21 3.36 4.62 -6.46
CA LEU A 21 2.79 5.88 -6.95
C LEU A 21 3.11 6.10 -8.43
N LEU A 22 4.38 5.90 -8.83
CA LEU A 22 4.79 6.03 -10.23
C LEU A 22 4.04 5.04 -11.13
N ILE A 23 3.94 3.77 -10.72
CA ILE A 23 3.21 2.75 -11.48
C ILE A 23 1.73 3.15 -11.62
N SER A 24 1.10 3.59 -10.55
CA SER A 24 -0.30 4.04 -10.57
C SER A 24 -0.51 5.25 -11.50
N LEU A 25 0.39 6.24 -11.46
CA LEU A 25 0.36 7.41 -12.34
C LEU A 25 0.51 7.01 -13.81
N ILE A 26 1.44 6.12 -14.13
CA ILE A 26 1.61 5.61 -15.49
C ILE A 26 0.32 4.95 -15.96
N VAL A 27 -0.27 4.08 -15.13
CA VAL A 27 -1.55 3.43 -15.46
C VAL A 27 -2.69 4.44 -15.62
N PHE A 28 -2.73 5.49 -14.80
CA PHE A 28 -3.70 6.57 -14.93
C PHE A 28 -3.59 7.28 -16.28
N LEU A 29 -2.37 7.56 -16.76
CA LEU A 29 -2.16 8.20 -18.07
C LEU A 29 -2.71 7.35 -19.23
N PHE A 30 -2.55 6.03 -19.17
CA PHE A 30 -3.03 5.12 -20.23
C PHE A 30 -4.52 4.81 -20.14
N LYS A 31 -5.05 4.55 -18.94
CA LYS A 31 -6.45 4.13 -18.75
C LYS A 31 -7.41 5.31 -18.57
N ARG A 32 -6.89 6.50 -18.21
CA ARG A 32 -7.65 7.71 -17.83
C ARG A 32 -8.76 7.46 -16.79
N ASN A 33 -8.63 6.38 -16.02
CA ASN A 33 -9.60 6.01 -15.01
C ASN A 33 -8.99 6.25 -13.63
N PHE A 34 -9.41 7.35 -13.01
CA PHE A 34 -8.94 7.78 -11.70
C PHE A 34 -9.16 6.69 -10.64
N TRP A 35 -10.35 6.08 -10.61
CA TRP A 35 -10.69 5.05 -9.63
C TRP A 35 -9.80 3.82 -9.74
N PHE A 36 -9.49 3.38 -10.96
CA PHE A 36 -8.59 2.25 -11.17
C PHE A 36 -7.18 2.54 -10.66
N ALA A 37 -6.66 3.73 -10.97
CA ALA A 37 -5.33 4.14 -10.53
C ALA A 37 -5.24 4.23 -9.00
N VAL A 38 -6.26 4.80 -8.36
CA VAL A 38 -6.33 4.89 -6.88
C VAL A 38 -6.37 3.50 -6.25
N ILE A 39 -7.20 2.59 -6.76
CA ILE A 39 -7.26 1.21 -6.24
C ILE A 39 -5.92 0.51 -6.42
N LEU A 40 -5.31 0.65 -7.59
CA LEU A 40 -3.99 0.06 -7.88
C LEU A 40 -2.92 0.60 -6.92
N PHE A 41 -2.88 1.91 -6.71
CA PHE A 41 -1.95 2.52 -5.75
C PHE A 41 -2.19 2.02 -4.32
N SER A 42 -3.44 1.96 -3.90
CA SER A 42 -3.82 1.53 -2.54
C SER A 42 -3.42 0.08 -2.27
N VAL A 43 -3.56 -0.80 -3.28
CA VAL A 43 -3.12 -2.20 -3.20
C VAL A 43 -1.60 -2.30 -3.18
N LEU A 44 -0.92 -1.65 -4.12
CA LEU A 44 0.55 -1.74 -4.24
C LEU A 44 1.26 -1.16 -3.03
N SER A 45 0.83 0.00 -2.53
CA SER A 45 1.37 0.63 -1.32
C SER A 45 1.14 -0.23 -0.07
N ASN A 46 0.01 -0.94 0.01
CA ASN A 46 -0.23 -1.87 1.11
C ASN A 46 0.68 -3.09 1.06
N VAL A 47 0.91 -3.65 -0.14
CA VAL A 47 1.88 -4.73 -0.34
C VAL A 47 3.29 -4.25 0.05
N ALA A 48 3.68 -3.04 -0.35
CA ALA A 48 4.96 -2.44 0.03
C ALA A 48 5.15 -2.37 1.55
N VAL A 49 4.10 -1.99 2.29
CA VAL A 49 4.11 -1.98 3.75
C VAL A 49 4.16 -3.40 4.34
N LEU A 50 3.39 -4.34 3.78
CA LEU A 50 3.33 -5.72 4.26
C LEU A 50 4.68 -6.44 4.14
N LEU A 51 5.47 -6.14 3.11
CA LEU A 51 6.82 -6.69 2.96
C LEU A 51 7.73 -6.35 4.15
N ASN A 52 7.53 -5.17 4.78
CA ASN A 52 8.29 -4.72 5.93
C ASN A 52 7.50 -4.77 7.26
N ALA A 53 6.34 -5.43 7.29
CA ALA A 53 5.52 -5.56 8.49
C ALA A 53 6.27 -6.25 9.64
N GLY A 54 7.13 -7.23 9.36
CA GLY A 54 7.93 -7.90 10.39
C GLY A 54 9.13 -7.10 10.89
N SER A 55 9.27 -5.82 10.57
CA SER A 55 10.38 -4.96 11.01
C SER A 55 10.09 -4.26 12.34
N ARG A 56 11.15 -3.75 12.99
CA ARG A 56 11.01 -2.89 14.17
C ARG A 56 10.72 -1.43 13.83
N MET A 57 10.59 -1.09 12.54
CA MET A 57 10.36 0.27 12.05
C MET A 57 9.16 0.93 12.75
N PHE A 58 8.01 0.25 12.80
CA PHE A 58 6.80 0.81 13.40
C PHE A 58 6.92 1.05 14.91
N GLN A 59 7.73 0.24 15.60
CA GLN A 59 8.03 0.46 17.03
C GLN A 59 9.00 1.63 17.22
N PHE A 60 10.05 1.69 16.39
CA PHE A 60 11.08 2.74 16.44
C PHE A 60 10.51 4.14 16.23
N TYR A 61 9.59 4.29 15.26
CA TYR A 61 8.93 5.57 14.98
C TYR A 61 7.65 5.80 15.81
N HIS A 62 7.33 4.93 16.77
CA HIS A 62 6.10 5.02 17.58
C HIS A 62 4.78 5.02 16.75
N LEU A 63 4.76 4.29 15.63
CA LEU A 63 3.64 4.20 14.68
C LEU A 63 2.90 2.85 14.76
N LEU A 64 2.85 2.22 15.93
CA LEU A 64 2.21 0.92 16.14
C LEU A 64 0.72 0.89 15.76
N TRP A 65 -0.01 2.00 15.98
CA TRP A 65 -1.41 2.09 15.55
C TRP A 65 -1.55 1.95 14.03
N MET A 66 -0.62 2.56 13.29
CA MET A 66 -0.60 2.55 11.83
C MET A 66 -0.26 1.17 11.30
N TYR A 67 0.62 0.44 11.99
CA TYR A 67 0.91 -0.97 11.73
C TYR A 67 -0.35 -1.84 11.79
N TRP A 68 -1.09 -1.77 12.91
CA TRP A 68 -2.32 -2.56 13.08
C TRP A 68 -3.39 -2.20 12.04
N PHE A 69 -3.50 -0.92 11.72
CA PHE A 69 -4.42 -0.46 10.68
C PHE A 69 -4.04 -0.98 9.29
N LEU A 70 -2.76 -0.85 8.89
CA LEU A 70 -2.29 -1.24 7.56
C LEU A 70 -2.30 -2.76 7.33
N ILE A 71 -2.23 -3.57 8.40
CA ILE A 71 -2.23 -5.03 8.29
C ILE A 71 -3.61 -5.63 8.52
N GLY A 72 -4.42 -5.03 9.39
CA GLY A 72 -5.76 -5.54 9.71
C GLY A 72 -6.84 -4.94 8.80
N VAL A 73 -6.97 -3.61 8.84
CA VAL A 73 -8.13 -2.90 8.26
C VAL A 73 -7.92 -2.56 6.79
N TRP A 74 -6.73 -2.08 6.43
CA TRP A 74 -6.45 -1.61 5.08
C TRP A 74 -6.57 -2.68 3.98
N PRO A 75 -6.17 -3.96 4.20
CA PRO A 75 -6.39 -5.01 3.22
C PRO A 75 -7.88 -5.28 2.95
N LEU A 76 -8.73 -5.14 3.98
CA LEU A 76 -10.18 -5.25 3.83
C LEU A 76 -10.73 -4.10 2.99
N ILE A 77 -10.30 -2.86 3.25
CA ILE A 77 -10.68 -1.68 2.45
C ILE A 77 -10.27 -1.87 0.98
N ASN A 78 -9.07 -2.38 0.73
CA ASN A 78 -8.59 -2.70 -0.61
C ASN A 78 -9.47 -3.74 -1.30
N LEU A 79 -9.82 -4.82 -0.60
CA LEU A 79 -10.69 -5.88 -1.12
C LEU A 79 -12.08 -5.32 -1.48
N PHE A 80 -12.70 -4.55 -0.58
CA PHE A 80 -13.99 -3.91 -0.85
C PHE A 80 -13.94 -2.97 -2.06
N SER A 81 -12.86 -2.19 -2.18
CA SER A 81 -12.68 -1.25 -3.29
C SER A 81 -12.57 -1.97 -4.64
N ILE A 82 -11.84 -3.10 -4.69
CA ILE A 82 -11.75 -3.95 -5.88
C ILE A 82 -13.12 -4.51 -6.26
N ILE A 83 -13.85 -5.09 -5.29
CA ILE A 83 -15.18 -5.68 -5.53
C ILE A 83 -16.15 -4.62 -6.06
N PHE A 84 -16.17 -3.45 -5.43
CA PHE A 84 -17.04 -2.34 -5.82
C PHE A 84 -16.73 -1.87 -7.24
N TYR A 85 -15.45 -1.71 -7.57
CA TYR A 85 -15.02 -1.30 -8.91
C TYR A 85 -15.42 -2.33 -9.98
N VAL A 86 -15.18 -3.62 -9.72
CA VAL A 86 -15.57 -4.70 -10.65
C VAL A 86 -17.09 -4.76 -10.83
N ARG A 87 -17.87 -4.57 -9.76
CA ARG A 87 -19.34 -4.51 -9.87
C ARG A 87 -19.79 -3.32 -10.72
N LYS A 88 -19.20 -2.13 -10.52
CA LYS A 88 -19.54 -0.93 -11.29
C LYS A 88 -19.24 -1.06 -12.78
N GLN A 89 -18.26 -1.87 -13.18
CA GLN A 89 -17.96 -2.12 -14.60
C GLN A 89 -18.91 -3.13 -15.27
N LYS A 90 -19.64 -3.94 -14.49
CA LYS A 90 -20.57 -4.96 -15.01
C LYS A 90 -22.00 -4.44 -15.18
N VAL A 91 -22.28 -3.23 -14.68
CA VAL A 91 -23.54 -2.49 -14.84
C VAL A 91 -23.35 -1.46 -15.94
#